data_AF-A0A526QVZ3-F1
#
_entry.id   AF-A0A526QVZ3-F1
#
_cell.length_a   1.000
_cell.length_b   1.000
_cell.length_c   1.000
_cell.angle_alpha   90.00
_cell.angle_beta   90.00
_cell.angle_gamma   90.00
#
_symmetry.space_group_name_H-M   'P 1'
#
loop_
_entity.id
_entity.type
_entity.pdbx_description
1 polymer ?
#
loop_
_entity_poly.entity_id
_entity_poly.type
_entity_poly.pdbx_seq_one_letter_code
_entity_poly.pdbx_strand_id
1 'polypeptide(L)'
;AADYEVLDPRFSRLVNSNERVEKLFTGCRWAEGPAWFAAGRYLVWSDIPNNRMLRYDETDGSVSVFRQPSGNSNGNTVDRQG
;
A
#
# COMPACT_ATOMS: atom_id res chain seq x y z
N ALA A 1 -17.71 6.14 -13.97
CA ALA A 1 -17.45 4.71 -14.16
C ALA A 1 -17.41 4.04 -12.78
N ALA A 2 -17.95 2.84 -12.62
CA ALA A 2 -17.76 2.08 -11.39
C ALA A 2 -16.28 1.68 -11.30
N ASP A 3 -15.67 1.79 -10.12
CA ASP A 3 -14.26 1.44 -9.92
C ASP A 3 -14.05 -0.08 -9.87
N TYR A 4 -15.15 -0.85 -9.87
CA TYR A 4 -15.17 -2.29 -9.77
C TYR A 4 -15.98 -2.90 -10.91
N GLU A 5 -15.45 -3.99 -11.48
CA GLU A 5 -16.19 -4.92 -12.33
C GLU A 5 -16.64 -6.11 -11.45
N VAL A 6 -17.94 -6.38 -11.42
CA VAL A 6 -18.50 -7.47 -10.59
C VAL A 6 -18.69 -8.72 -11.45
N LEU A 7 -17.80 -9.70 -11.26
CA LEU A 7 -17.88 -11.00 -11.94
C LEU A 7 -18.76 -12.02 -11.19
N ASP A 8 -18.87 -11.89 -9.87
CA ASP A 8 -19.69 -12.75 -9.00
C ASP A 8 -20.57 -11.87 -8.08
N PRO A 9 -21.89 -12.09 -8.00
CA PRO A 9 -22.79 -11.29 -7.17
C PRO A 9 -22.42 -11.24 -5.68
N ARG A 10 -21.68 -12.23 -5.16
CA ARG A 10 -21.21 -12.26 -3.77
C ARG A 10 -20.15 -11.18 -3.47
N PHE A 11 -19.52 -10.60 -4.49
CA PHE A 11 -18.54 -9.52 -4.32
C PHE A 11 -19.21 -8.19 -3.94
N SER A 12 -20.42 -7.92 -4.45
CA SER A 12 -21.11 -6.64 -4.23
C SER A 12 -21.38 -6.32 -2.76
N ARG A 13 -21.45 -7.34 -1.89
CA ARG A 13 -21.62 -7.16 -0.44
C ARG A 13 -20.30 -6.95 0.33
N LEU A 14 -19.15 -7.06 -0.34
CA LEU A 14 -17.81 -6.90 0.26
C LEU A 14 -17.21 -5.51 0.00
N VAL A 15 -17.82 -4.71 -0.87
CA VAL A 15 -17.36 -3.37 -1.24
C VAL A 15 -18.43 -2.34 -0.93
N ASN A 16 -18.01 -1.16 -0.50
CA ASN A 16 -18.90 -0.01 -0.39
C ASN A 16 -19.01 0.66 -1.77
N SER A 17 -20.17 0.57 -2.41
CA SER A 17 -20.41 1.15 -3.74
C SER A 17 -20.35 2.68 -3.78
N ASN A 18 -20.41 3.34 -2.62
CA ASN A 18 -20.30 4.79 -2.52
C ASN A 18 -18.85 5.26 -2.39
N GLU A 19 -17.91 4.36 -2.08
CA GLU A 19 -16.49 4.69 -1.98
C GLU A 19 -15.80 4.59 -3.35
N ARG A 20 -14.67 5.29 -3.47
CA ARG A 20 -13.87 5.33 -4.69
C ARG A 20 -12.49 4.74 -4.43
N VAL A 21 -11.91 4.12 -5.44
CA VAL A 21 -10.52 3.66 -5.37
C VAL A 21 -9.60 4.86 -5.46
N GLU A 22 -8.84 5.12 -4.40
CA GLU A 22 -7.88 6.22 -4.35
C GLU A 22 -6.47 5.79 -4.73
N LYS A 23 -5.78 6.66 -5.46
CA LYS A 23 -4.38 6.46 -5.81
C LYS A 23 -3.51 7.30 -4.88
N LEU A 24 -2.97 6.65 -3.84
CA LEU A 24 -2.13 7.30 -2.83
C LEU A 24 -0.78 7.77 -3.38
N PHE A 25 -0.22 7.09 -4.40
CA PHE A 25 1.11 7.41 -4.90
C PHE A 25 1.33 7.03 -6.38
N THR A 26 2.22 7.76 -7.05
CA THR A 26 2.80 7.43 -8.36
C THR A 26 4.33 7.60 -8.31
N GLY A 27 5.05 7.02 -9.27
CA GLY A 27 6.52 7.16 -9.33
C GLY A 27 7.30 5.98 -8.75
N CYS A 28 6.63 4.87 -8.46
CA CYS A 28 7.30 3.57 -8.32
C CYS A 28 7.64 3.00 -9.70
N ARG A 29 8.77 2.30 -9.80
CA ARG A 29 9.04 1.43 -10.95
C ARG A 29 8.35 0.08 -10.78
N TRP A 30 8.26 -0.43 -9.55
CA TRP A 30 7.47 -1.61 -9.21
C TRP A 30 7.09 -1.58 -7.73
N ALA A 31 5.82 -1.32 -7.43
CA ALA A 31 5.31 -1.33 -6.06
C ALA A 31 4.89 -2.75 -5.67
N GLU A 32 5.41 -3.26 -4.56
CA GLU A 32 5.12 -4.61 -4.06
C GLU A 32 5.26 -4.67 -2.54
N GLY A 33 4.69 -5.70 -1.92
CA GLY A 33 4.91 -6.00 -0.50
C GLY A 33 4.30 -4.98 0.45
N PRO A 34 3.02 -4.57 0.27
CA PRO A 34 2.36 -3.68 1.20
C PRO A 34 2.24 -4.34 2.59
N ALA A 35 2.62 -3.62 3.64
CA ALA A 35 2.40 -4.04 5.03
C ALA A 35 1.92 -2.85 5.87
N TRP A 36 0.75 -3.00 6.49
CA TRP A 36 0.16 -1.98 7.36
C TRP A 36 0.67 -2.12 8.79
N PHE A 37 1.23 -1.05 9.35
CA PHE A 37 1.66 -0.98 10.74
C PHE A 37 0.68 -0.14 11.56
N ALA A 38 -0.29 -0.80 12.20
CA ALA A 38 -1.40 -0.15 12.88
C ALA A 38 -0.96 0.77 14.04
N ALA A 39 0.06 0.37 14.81
CA ALA A 39 0.54 1.16 15.94
C ALA A 39 1.13 2.51 15.52
N GLY A 40 1.71 2.58 14.32
CA GLY A 40 2.27 3.81 13.75
C GLY A 40 1.37 4.48 12.70
N ARG A 41 0.21 3.89 12.36
CA ARG A 41 -0.73 4.39 11.35
C ARG A 41 -0.08 4.66 9.99
N TYR A 42 0.75 3.74 9.52
CA TYR A 42 1.37 3.87 8.21
C TYR A 42 1.41 2.56 7.43
N LEU A 43 1.39 2.69 6.11
CA LEU A 43 1.60 1.61 5.16
C LEU A 43 3.04 1.69 4.64
N VAL A 44 3.79 0.58 4.68
CA VAL A 44 5.05 0.47 3.94
C VAL A 44 4.92 -0.42 2.72
N TRP A 45 5.69 -0.14 1.68
CA TRP A 45 5.85 -1.03 0.52
C TRP A 45 7.23 -0.85 -0.12
N SER A 46 7.62 -1.78 -0.97
CA SER A 46 8.89 -1.75 -1.68
C SER A 46 8.72 -1.23 -3.10
N ASP A 47 9.62 -0.32 -3.51
CA ASP A 47 9.81 0.09 -4.91
C ASP A 47 11.06 -0.63 -5.44
N ILE A 48 10.90 -1.92 -5.76
CA ILE A 48 11.99 -2.91 -5.79
C ILE A 48 13.17 -2.45 -6.67
N PRO A 49 12.99 -2.08 -7.95
CA PRO A 49 14.11 -1.75 -8.83
C PRO A 49 14.81 -0.42 -8.47
N ASN A 50 14.15 0.44 -7.68
CA ASN A 50 14.73 1.69 -7.19
C ASN A 50 15.43 1.52 -5.84
N ASN A 51 15.55 0.29 -5.32
CA ASN A 51 16.25 -0.05 -4.08
C ASN A 51 15.81 0.81 -2.88
N ARG A 52 14.51 1.11 -2.78
CA ARG A 52 13.92 1.86 -1.67
C ARG A 52 12.63 1.24 -1.16
N MET A 53 12.31 1.51 0.09
CA MET A 53 10.98 1.34 0.66
C MET A 53 10.34 2.70 0.86
N LEU A 54 9.04 2.77 0.61
CA LEU A 54 8.23 3.95 0.80
C LEU A 54 7.28 3.73 1.97
N ARG A 55 6.85 4.83 2.58
CA ARG A 55 5.85 4.89 3.65
C ARG A 55 4.78 5.90 3.28
N TYR A 56 3.53 5.50 3.38
CA TYR A 56 2.37 6.38 3.39
C TYR A 56 1.92 6.58 4.83
N ASP A 57 1.88 7.83 5.27
CA ASP A 57 1.44 8.22 6.61
C ASP A 57 -0.05 8.58 6.56
N GLU A 58 -0.89 7.84 7.29
CA GLU A 58 -2.34 8.06 7.29
C GLU A 58 -2.72 9.38 8.00
N THR A 59 -1.85 9.93 8.84
CA THR A 59 -2.17 11.12 9.64
C THR A 59 -2.17 12.41 8.83
N ASP A 60 -1.38 12.46 7.76
CA ASP A 60 -1.27 13.64 6.88
C ASP A 60 -1.38 13.31 5.37
N GLY A 61 -1.46 12.03 5.02
CA GLY A 61 -1.56 11.57 3.64
C GLY A 61 -0.25 11.63 2.85
N SER A 62 0.88 11.93 3.49
CA SER A 62 2.17 12.07 2.82
C SER A 62 2.80 10.72 2.48
N VAL A 63 3.60 10.71 1.40
CA VAL A 63 4.45 9.58 1.02
C VAL A 63 5.92 9.98 1.10
N SER A 64 6.72 9.20 1.81
CA SER A 64 8.14 9.45 2.03
C SER A 64 8.97 8.18 1.90
N VAL A 65 10.30 8.32 1.75
CA VAL A 65 11.22 7.18 1.79
C VAL A 65 11.33 6.67 3.23
N PHE A 66 11.00 5.40 3.43
CA PHE A 66 11.15 4.71 4.70
C PHE A 66 12.57 4.17 4.89
N ARG A 67 13.15 3.58 3.84
CA ARG A 67 14.48 2.97 3.85
C ARG A 67 15.10 2.98 2.47
N GLN A 68 16.32 3.48 2.34
CA GLN A 68 17.12 3.43 1.11
C GLN A 68 18.63 3.47 1.47
N PRO A 69 19.45 2.49 1.06
CA PRO A 69 19.08 1.31 0.27
C PRO A 69 18.20 0.34 1.07
N SER A 70 17.24 -0.32 0.40
CA SER A 70 16.38 -1.33 1.02
C SER A 70 16.85 -2.77 0.79
N GLY A 71 17.87 -2.97 -0.05
CA GLY A 71 18.35 -4.29 -0.45
C GLY A 71 17.42 -4.99 -1.45
N ASN A 72 16.59 -4.24 -2.18
CA ASN A 72 15.59 -4.77 -3.12
C ASN A 72 14.64 -5.80 -2.46
N SER A 73 14.21 -5.55 -1.22
CA SER A 73 13.27 -6.40 -0.48
C SER A 73 12.00 -6.68 -1.30
N ASN A 74 11.63 -7.95 -1.43
CA ASN A 74 10.41 -8.42 -2.10
C ASN A 74 9.47 -8.98 -1.04
N GLY A 75 8.45 -8.21 -0.66
CA GLY A 75 7.58 -8.48 0.47
C GLY A 75 7.99 -7.77 1.76
N ASN A 76 6.97 -7.43 2.56
CA ASN A 76 7.12 -6.95 3.93
C ASN A 76 6.08 -7.64 4.83
N THR A 77 6.39 -7.77 6.11
CA THR A 77 5.42 -8.26 7.11
C THR A 77 5.65 -7.49 8.40
N VAL A 78 4.60 -7.31 9.19
CA VAL A 78 4.69 -6.79 10.56
C VAL A 78 4.72 -7.99 11.48
N ASP A 79 5.76 -8.10 12.30
CA ASP A 79 5.86 -9.19 13.27
C ASP A 79 5.05 -8.89 14.54
N ARG A 80 5.14 -9.76 15.55
CA ARG A 80 4.39 -9.58 16.81
C ARG A 80 5.04 -8.61 17.79
N GLN A 81 6.28 -8.22 17.56
CA GLN A 81 7.06 -7.29 18.38
C GLN A 81 6.98 -5.86 17.84
N GLY A 82 6.57 -5.70 16.59
CA GLY A 82 6.33 -4.43 15.91
C GLY A 82 7.44 -4.09 14.95
#